data_AF-A0A9Q9Z442-F1
#
_entry.id   AF-A0A9Q9Z442-F1
#
_cell.length_a   1.000
_cell.length_b   1.000
_cell.length_c   1.000
_cell.angle_alpha   90.00
_cell.angle_beta   90.00
_cell.angle_gamma   90.00
#
_symmetry.space_group_name_H-M   'P 1'
#
loop_
_entity.id
_entity.type
_entity.pdbx_description
1 polymer ?
#
loop_
_entity_poly.entity_id
_entity_poly.type
_entity_poly.pdbx_seq_one_letter_code
_entity_poly.pdbx_strand_id
1 'polypeptide(L)'
;MWCPTSLMVNGVETQYPVPEPALPLNFINSTGMCYEAEEVRRCLLAGLKESSRMSHADSALLAEIMDEARRQVGVVYSQDSQ
;
A
#
# COMPACT_ATOMS: atom_id res chain seq x y z
N MET A 1 -4.98 -5.36 -7.60
CA MET A 1 -4.23 -4.80 -6.48
C MET A 1 -2.83 -5.38 -6.51
N TRP A 2 -1.80 -4.57 -6.29
CA TRP A 2 -0.42 -5.04 -6.36
C TRP A 2 0.00 -5.62 -5.01
N CYS A 3 0.03 -6.95 -4.90
CA CYS A 3 0.51 -7.69 -3.73
C CYS A 3 1.51 -8.75 -4.22
N PRO A 4 2.80 -8.39 -4.36
CA PRO A 4 3.80 -9.29 -4.93
C PRO A 4 4.12 -10.43 -3.94
N THR A 5 4.19 -11.65 -4.45
CA THR A 5 4.56 -12.84 -3.67
C THR A 5 6.02 -13.23 -3.85
N SER A 6 6.76 -12.55 -4.71
CA SER A 6 8.18 -12.78 -4.95
C SER A 6 8.97 -11.48 -4.82
N LEU A 7 10.14 -11.56 -4.19
CA LEU A 7 11.09 -10.47 -4.04
C LEU A 7 12.48 -10.97 -4.44
N MET A 8 13.10 -10.27 -5.39
CA MET A 8 14.45 -10.57 -5.86
C MET A 8 15.44 -9.51 -5.36
N VAL A 9 16.44 -9.94 -4.59
CA VAL A 9 17.49 -9.06 -4.05
C VAL A 9 18.84 -9.68 -4.36
N ASN A 10 19.71 -8.97 -5.07
CA ASN A 10 21.06 -9.43 -5.44
C ASN A 10 21.08 -10.82 -6.12
N GLY A 11 20.10 -11.09 -6.98
CA GLY A 11 19.96 -12.37 -7.69
C GLY A 11 19.41 -13.52 -6.83
N VAL A 12 19.07 -13.28 -5.56
CA VAL A 12 18.40 -14.24 -4.69
C VAL A 12 16.90 -13.93 -4.69
N GLU A 13 16.09 -14.92 -5.04
CA GLU A 13 14.63 -14.84 -4.99
C GLU A 13 14.11 -15.38 -3.65
N THR A 14 13.18 -14.64 -3.05
CA THR A 14 12.43 -15.04 -1.85
C THR A 14 10.94 -14.99 -2.12
N GLN A 15 10.20 -15.97 -1.59
CA GLN A 15 8.77 -16.14 -1.83
C GLN A 15 7.98 -15.88 -0.54
N TYR A 16 6.86 -15.16 -0.68
CA TYR A 16 5.92 -14.77 0.36
C TYR A 16 4.51 -15.09 -0.13
N PRO A 17 4.05 -16.34 -0.01
CA PRO A 17 2.73 -16.73 -0.50
C PRO A 17 1.62 -16.02 0.28
N VAL A 18 0.57 -15.61 -0.41
CA VAL A 18 -0.67 -15.11 0.22
C VAL A 18 -1.59 -16.28 0.59
N PRO A 19 -2.52 -16.10 1.53
CA PRO A 19 -3.47 -17.15 1.88
C PRO A 19 -4.35 -17.52 0.69
N GLU A 20 -4.83 -18.77 0.68
CA GLU A 20 -5.75 -19.22 -0.36
C GLU A 20 -7.09 -18.47 -0.26
N PRO A 21 -7.65 -18.02 -1.40
CA PRO A 21 -8.90 -17.29 -1.40
C PRO A 21 -10.09 -18.21 -1.09
N ALA A 22 -10.98 -17.76 -0.21
CA ALA A 22 -12.24 -18.46 0.07
C ALA A 22 -13.31 -18.21 -1.01
N LEU A 23 -13.14 -17.16 -1.83
CA LEU A 23 -14.08 -16.72 -2.86
C LEU A 23 -13.33 -16.24 -4.10
N PRO A 24 -13.97 -16.20 -5.29
CA PRO A 24 -13.38 -15.63 -6.48
C PRO A 24 -12.93 -14.18 -6.26
N LEU A 25 -11.74 -13.84 -6.75
CA LEU A 25 -11.15 -12.51 -6.60
C LEU A 25 -11.23 -11.74 -7.92
N ASN A 26 -11.51 -10.43 -7.82
CA ASN A 26 -11.48 -9.53 -8.98
C ASN A 26 -10.05 -9.15 -9.41
N PHE A 27 -9.10 -9.14 -8.48
CA PHE A 27 -7.71 -8.82 -8.77
C PHE A 27 -6.76 -9.87 -8.21
N ILE A 28 -5.66 -10.07 -8.94
CA ILE A 28 -4.57 -10.99 -8.56
C ILE A 28 -4.08 -10.67 -7.15
N ASN A 29 -3.88 -11.72 -6.35
CA ASN A 29 -3.35 -11.67 -4.98
C ASN A 29 -4.13 -10.79 -3.99
N SER A 30 -5.40 -10.47 -4.27
CA SER A 30 -6.21 -9.63 -3.37
C SER A 30 -6.44 -10.25 -1.98
N THR A 31 -6.24 -11.57 -1.79
CA THR A 31 -6.27 -12.16 -0.45
C THR A 31 -5.29 -11.48 0.50
N GLY A 32 -4.16 -10.95 -0.01
CA GLY A 32 -3.17 -10.24 0.81
C GLY A 32 -3.69 -8.96 1.47
N MET A 33 -4.85 -8.43 1.06
CA MET A 33 -5.52 -7.32 1.77
C MET A 33 -5.91 -7.67 3.20
N CYS A 34 -5.97 -8.96 3.56
CA CYS A 34 -6.21 -9.36 4.94
C CYS A 34 -5.16 -8.80 5.91
N TYR A 35 -3.91 -8.62 5.45
CA TYR A 35 -2.82 -8.13 6.30
C TYR A 35 -2.96 -6.65 6.67
N GLU A 36 -3.37 -5.80 5.73
CA GLU A 36 -3.66 -4.39 6.04
C GLU A 36 -4.92 -4.25 6.91
N ALA A 37 -5.94 -5.10 6.67
CA ALA A 37 -7.13 -5.14 7.51
C ALA A 37 -6.80 -5.55 8.97
N GLU A 38 -5.89 -6.52 9.13
CA GLU A 38 -5.40 -6.94 10.44
C GLU A 38 -4.62 -5.84 11.16
N GLU A 39 -3.76 -5.11 10.43
CA GLU A 39 -3.02 -3.97 11.00
C GLU A 39 -3.94 -2.86 11.49
N VAL A 40 -5.00 -2.52 10.72
CA VAL A 40 -6.02 -1.55 11.16
C VAL A 40 -6.73 -2.04 12.42
N ARG A 41 -7.16 -3.32 12.44
CA ARG A 41 -7.78 -3.92 13.62
C ARG A 41 -6.87 -3.83 14.85
N ARG A 42 -5.58 -4.15 14.68
CA ARG A 42 -4.57 -4.07 15.75
C ARG A 42 -4.45 -2.63 16.28
N CYS A 43 -4.35 -1.64 15.39
CA CYS A 43 -4.24 -0.23 15.78
C CYS A 43 -5.45 0.23 16.59
N LEU A 44 -6.66 -0.09 16.12
CA LEU A 44 -7.91 0.28 16.79
C LEU A 44 -8.04 -0.35 18.17
N LEU A 45 -7.71 -1.65 18.31
CA LEU A 45 -7.72 -2.33 19.61
C LEU A 45 -6.70 -1.76 20.59
N ALA A 46 -5.58 -1.24 20.09
CA ALA A 46 -4.56 -0.57 20.89
C ALA A 46 -4.87 0.92 21.16
N GLY A 47 -5.98 1.46 20.68
CA GLY A 47 -6.34 2.87 20.83
C GLY A 47 -5.44 3.84 20.04
N LEU A 48 -4.73 3.34 19.03
CA LEU A 48 -3.88 4.15 18.16
C LEU A 48 -4.72 4.87 17.10
N LYS A 49 -4.26 6.05 16.68
CA LYS A 49 -4.91 6.87 15.64
C LYS A 49 -4.25 6.75 14.26
N GLU A 50 -3.17 6.00 14.18
CA GLU A 50 -2.42 5.72 12.96
C GLU A 50 -1.59 4.43 13.11
N SER A 51 -1.12 3.89 11.98
CA SER A 51 -0.18 2.77 11.98
C SER A 51 1.25 3.28 12.11
N SER A 52 2.07 2.61 12.92
CA SER A 52 3.51 2.89 12.97
C SER A 52 4.26 2.40 11.72
N ARG A 53 3.63 1.54 10.88
CA ARG A 53 4.21 1.06 9.62
C ARG A 53 3.85 1.97 8.44
N MET A 54 2.78 2.74 8.57
CA MET A 54 2.30 3.70 7.57
C MET A 54 1.71 4.89 8.34
N SER A 55 2.58 5.81 8.75
CA SER A 55 2.18 6.99 9.51
C SER A 55 1.44 7.99 8.61
N HIS A 56 0.76 8.96 9.22
CA HIS A 56 0.18 10.08 8.47
C HIS A 56 1.27 10.89 7.77
N ALA A 57 2.44 11.03 8.39
CA ALA A 57 3.59 11.73 7.81
C ALA A 57 4.14 11.01 6.57
N ASP A 58 4.27 9.68 6.62
CA ASP A 58 4.70 8.89 5.45
C ASP A 58 3.68 8.98 4.31
N SER A 59 2.39 8.97 4.66
CA SER A 59 1.31 9.11 3.68
C SER A 59 1.35 10.48 2.99
N ALA A 60 1.59 11.56 3.75
CA ALA A 60 1.76 12.91 3.21
C ALA A 60 3.00 13.01 2.31
N LEU A 61 4.14 12.46 2.76
CA LEU A 61 5.38 12.45 1.98
C LEU A 61 5.19 11.71 0.64
N LEU A 62 4.51 10.56 0.64
CA LEU A 62 4.20 9.83 -0.59
C LEU A 62 3.32 10.66 -1.54
N ALA A 63 2.31 11.35 -1.01
CA ALA A 63 1.47 12.24 -1.80
C ALA A 63 2.28 13.38 -2.43
N GLU A 64 3.16 14.03 -1.66
CA GLU A 64 4.06 15.09 -2.16
C GLU A 64 4.99 14.58 -3.26
N ILE A 65 5.58 13.39 -3.10
CA ILE A 65 6.43 12.76 -4.12
C ILE A 65 5.64 12.49 -5.40
N MET A 66 4.40 11.98 -5.27
CA MET A 66 3.54 11.70 -6.43
C MET A 66 3.12 12.98 -7.16
N ASP A 67 2.80 14.04 -6.44
CA ASP A 67 2.47 15.34 -7.03
C ASP A 67 3.66 16.00 -7.70
N GLU A 68 4.85 15.92 -7.08
CA GLU A 68 6.11 16.34 -7.70
C GLU A 68 6.35 15.61 -9.03
N ALA A 69 6.25 14.28 -9.02
CA ALA A 69 6.46 13.46 -10.20
C ALA A 69 5.49 13.83 -11.34
N ARG A 70 4.21 14.07 -11.03
CA ARG A 70 3.23 14.57 -12.03
C ARG A 70 3.62 15.94 -12.56
N ARG A 71 4.01 16.87 -11.68
CA ARG A 71 4.34 18.25 -12.07
C ARG A 71 5.52 18.29 -13.03
N GLN A 72 6.54 17.45 -12.81
CA GLN A 72 7.71 17.36 -13.69
C GLN A 72 7.37 16.91 -15.12
N VAL A 73 6.27 16.17 -15.31
CA VAL A 73 5.79 15.74 -16.64
C VAL A 73 4.60 16.57 -17.15
N GLY A 74 4.26 17.66 -16.47
CA GLY A 74 3.21 18.59 -16.91
C GLY A 74 1.77 18.09 -16.72
N VAL A 75 1.55 17.05 -15.89
CA VAL A 75 0.19 16.56 -15.59
C VAL A 75 -0.40 17.39 -14.45
N VAL A 76 -1.48 18.12 -14.72
CA VAL A 76 -2.17 19.01 -13.75
C VAL A 76 -3.65 18.61 -13.64
N TYR A 77 -4.17 18.59 -12.42
CA TYR A 77 -5.59 18.36 -12.12
C TYR A 77 -6.23 19.62 -11.53
N SER A 78 -7.56 19.72 -11.56
CA SER A 78 -8.26 20.89 -11.01
C SER A 78 -8.10 21.02 -9.49
N GLN A 79 -7.88 19.90 -8.80
CA GLN A 79 -7.63 19.84 -7.35
C GLN A 79 -6.29 20.48 -6.96
N ASP A 80 -5.35 20.64 -7.89
CA ASP A 80 -4.04 21.29 -7.64
C ASP A 80 -4.17 22.81 -7.44
N SER A 81 -5.36 23.37 -7.73
CA SER A 81 -5.63 24.81 -7.70
C SER A 81 -6.58 25.25 -6.57
N GLN A 82 -6.87 24.36 -5.61
CA GLN A 82 -7.65 24.68 -4.41
C GLN A 82 -6.81 25.25 -3.28
#